data_AF-A0A2T2N1A3-F1
#
_entry.id   AF-A0A2T2N1A3-F1
#
_cell.length_a   1.000
_cell.length_b   1.000
_cell.length_c   1.000
_cell.angle_alpha   90.00
_cell.angle_beta   90.00
_cell.angle_gamma   90.00
#
_symmetry.space_group_name_H-M   'P 1'
#
loop_
_entity.id
_entity.type
_entity.pdbx_description
1 polymer ?
#
loop_
_entity_poly.entity_id
_entity_poly.type
_entity_poly.pdbx_seq_one_letter_code
_entity_poly.pdbx_strand_id
1 'polypeptide(L)'
;LLEVLTPYETRKTIFDHLSAYDTAKLDMALGGVLDDAERKRYLNPVRDLIYDVPAMDSLLQDGMKLMLFGADVAFLQQRLHNTKDYLKHYGHKRKLQVYLLGSFPIHSSTSPILDKVIEFSINGEPSKSRVFTDKTQLKRMKQRLWMHDWGVDKTFLMAFGAPASLFKGETKGFWYKVPGVPDGQTDLRVYVPCYQDRIWGRVRVP
;
A
#
# COMPACT_ATOMS: atom_id res chain seq x y z
N LEU A 1 -11.13 -26.23 30.99
CA LEU A 1 -12.48 -25.60 30.97
C LEU A 1 -12.52 -24.25 30.20
N LEU A 2 -11.55 -23.97 29.32
CA LEU A 2 -11.52 -22.75 28.49
C LEU A 2 -11.32 -23.03 26.99
N GLU A 3 -11.37 -24.30 26.57
CA GLU A 3 -11.08 -24.71 25.19
C GLU A 3 -12.32 -25.12 24.37
N VAL A 4 -13.54 -24.96 24.92
CA VAL A 4 -14.73 -25.60 24.32
C VAL A 4 -15.68 -24.62 23.60
N LEU A 5 -15.53 -23.30 23.71
CA LEU A 5 -16.54 -22.35 23.20
C LEU A 5 -16.02 -21.09 22.49
N THR A 6 -14.93 -21.19 21.72
CA THR A 6 -14.66 -20.18 20.68
C THR A 6 -14.69 -20.90 19.35
N PRO A 7 -15.74 -20.74 18.52
CA PRO A 7 -15.71 -21.24 17.15
C PRO A 7 -14.46 -20.64 16.51
N TYR A 8 -13.58 -21.50 15.99
CA TYR A 8 -12.34 -21.10 15.34
C TYR A 8 -12.58 -19.98 14.30
N GLU A 9 -13.74 -20.03 13.64
CA GLU A 9 -14.22 -19.01 12.70
C GLU A 9 -14.46 -17.64 13.34
N THR A 10 -15.01 -17.55 14.55
CA THR A 10 -15.22 -16.27 15.24
C THR A 10 -13.88 -15.62 15.60
N ARG A 11 -12.95 -16.41 16.14
CA ARG A 11 -11.58 -15.95 16.45
C ARG A 11 -10.88 -15.43 15.19
N LYS A 12 -10.91 -16.21 14.12
CA LYS A 12 -10.32 -15.87 12.83
C LYS A 12 -10.92 -14.59 12.26
N THR A 13 -12.24 -14.45 12.34
CA THR A 13 -12.95 -13.24 11.90
C THR A 13 -12.49 -12.01 12.67
N ILE A 14 -12.28 -12.10 13.99
CA ILE A 14 -11.77 -10.98 14.78
C ILE A 14 -10.39 -10.56 14.26
N PHE A 15 -9.44 -11.49 14.16
CA PHE A 15 -8.09 -11.17 13.67
C PHE A 15 -8.05 -10.71 12.21
N ASP A 16 -9.00 -11.16 11.38
CA ASP A 16 -9.13 -10.68 10.00
C ASP A 16 -9.54 -9.19 9.93
N HIS A 17 -10.24 -8.67 10.95
CA HIS A 17 -10.66 -7.25 11.04
C HIS A 17 -9.74 -6.37 11.89
N LEU A 18 -8.80 -6.95 12.63
CA LEU A 18 -7.81 -6.20 13.38
C LEU A 18 -6.64 -5.79 12.48
N SER A 19 -6.08 -4.62 12.77
CA SER A 19 -4.75 -4.26 12.27
C SER A 19 -3.71 -5.29 12.79
N ALA A 20 -2.61 -5.45 12.07
CA ALA A 20 -1.51 -6.28 12.55
C ALA A 20 -0.98 -5.78 13.89
N TYR A 21 -0.97 -4.45 14.12
CA TYR A 21 -0.52 -3.90 15.39
C TYR A 21 -1.51 -4.14 16.55
N ASP A 22 -2.82 -4.05 16.31
CA ASP A 22 -3.81 -4.46 17.30
C ASP A 22 -3.72 -5.94 17.60
N THR A 23 -3.49 -6.76 16.58
CA THR A 23 -3.25 -8.20 16.72
C THR A 23 -2.00 -8.47 17.57
N ALA A 24 -0.91 -7.74 17.35
CA ALA A 24 0.33 -7.89 18.12
C ALA A 24 0.13 -7.56 19.61
N LYS A 25 -0.65 -6.50 19.91
CA LYS A 25 -1.01 -6.15 21.30
C LYS A 25 -1.89 -7.21 21.94
N LEU A 26 -2.87 -7.74 21.20
CA LEU A 26 -3.77 -8.78 21.69
C LEU A 26 -3.03 -10.09 21.96
N ASP A 27 -2.17 -10.51 21.03
CA ASP A 27 -1.32 -11.69 21.17
C ASP A 27 -0.43 -11.58 22.42
N MET A 28 0.23 -10.42 22.60
CA MET A 28 1.03 -10.15 23.79
C MET A 28 0.19 -10.17 25.08
N ALA A 29 -1.00 -9.57 25.09
CA ALA A 29 -1.86 -9.48 26.26
C ALA A 29 -2.46 -10.84 26.67
N LEU A 30 -2.67 -11.74 25.70
CA LEU A 30 -3.22 -13.07 25.92
C LEU A 30 -2.13 -14.15 26.07
N GLY A 31 -0.86 -13.75 26.21
CA GLY A 31 0.24 -14.67 26.48
C GLY A 31 0.70 -15.51 25.27
N GLY A 32 0.58 -14.98 24.06
CA GLY A 32 0.99 -15.67 22.83
C GLY A 32 -0.09 -16.64 22.34
N VAL A 33 -1.30 -16.14 22.12
CA VAL A 33 -2.45 -16.95 21.69
C VAL A 33 -2.32 -17.45 20.24
N LEU A 34 -1.53 -16.73 19.41
CA LEU A 34 -1.33 -17.06 18.00
C LEU A 34 -0.27 -18.14 17.83
N ASP A 35 -0.57 -19.14 17.00
CA ASP A 35 0.43 -20.11 16.55
C ASP A 35 1.36 -19.52 15.46
N ASP A 36 2.40 -20.27 15.06
CA ASP A 36 3.38 -19.78 14.08
C ASP A 36 2.79 -19.46 12.71
N ALA A 37 1.74 -20.18 12.27
CA ALA A 37 1.09 -19.92 10.99
C ALA A 37 0.22 -18.66 11.07
N GLU A 38 -0.53 -18.51 12.15
CA GLU A 38 -1.32 -17.33 12.45
C GLU A 38 -0.44 -16.09 12.63
N ARG A 39 0.71 -16.20 13.29
CA ARG A 39 1.66 -15.08 13.44
C ARG A 39 2.17 -14.61 12.09
N LYS A 40 2.53 -15.52 11.19
CA LYS A 40 2.93 -15.16 9.81
C LYS A 40 1.82 -14.45 9.05
N ARG A 41 0.56 -14.86 9.24
CA ARG A 41 -0.61 -14.26 8.58
C ARG A 41 -0.98 -12.90 9.15
N TYR A 42 -1.09 -12.80 10.48
CA TYR A 42 -1.70 -11.66 11.16
C TYR A 42 -0.68 -10.62 11.62
N LEU A 43 0.57 -10.99 11.90
CA LEU A 43 1.64 -10.05 12.25
C LEU A 43 2.41 -9.61 11.00
N ASN A 44 1.67 -9.24 9.95
CA ASN A 44 2.21 -8.73 8.69
C ASN A 44 1.94 -7.23 8.56
N PRO A 45 2.99 -6.37 8.52
CA PRO A 45 2.82 -4.91 8.48
C PRO A 45 2.11 -4.42 7.21
N VAL A 46 2.05 -5.21 6.13
CA VAL A 46 1.33 -4.81 4.91
C VAL A 46 -0.17 -4.65 5.18
N ARG A 47 -0.74 -5.47 6.07
CA ARG A 47 -2.16 -5.39 6.48
C ARG A 47 -2.49 -4.10 7.22
N ASP A 48 -1.49 -3.44 7.81
CA ASP A 48 -1.66 -2.13 8.45
C ASP A 48 -1.76 -1.00 7.42
N LEU A 49 -1.25 -1.21 6.20
CA LEU A 49 -1.07 -0.17 5.19
C LEU A 49 -2.08 -0.28 4.05
N ILE A 50 -2.44 -1.50 3.64
CA ILE A 50 -3.13 -1.77 2.38
C ILE A 50 -4.43 -2.53 2.67
N TYR A 51 -5.53 -2.02 2.12
CA TYR A 51 -6.85 -2.63 2.29
C TYR A 51 -6.96 -3.96 1.54
N ASP A 52 -6.66 -3.97 0.23
CA ASP A 52 -6.77 -5.15 -0.63
C ASP A 52 -5.41 -5.82 -0.86
N VAL A 53 -4.96 -6.56 0.16
CA VAL A 53 -3.71 -7.34 0.11
C VAL A 53 -3.73 -8.38 -1.02
N PRO A 54 -4.81 -9.15 -1.25
CA PRO A 54 -4.85 -10.11 -2.37
C PRO A 54 -4.67 -9.46 -3.75
N ALA A 55 -5.33 -8.33 -4.02
CA ALA A 55 -5.13 -7.61 -5.29
C ALA A 55 -3.70 -7.07 -5.42
N MET A 56 -3.12 -6.58 -4.33
CA MET A 56 -1.71 -6.16 -4.31
C MET A 56 -0.78 -7.33 -4.64
N ASP A 57 -0.95 -8.49 -4.01
CA ASP A 57 -0.14 -9.68 -4.23
C ASP A 57 -0.23 -10.15 -5.70
N SER A 58 -1.43 -10.15 -6.28
CA SER A 58 -1.62 -10.43 -7.71
C SER A 58 -0.83 -9.46 -8.60
N LEU A 59 -0.84 -8.16 -8.28
CA LEU A 59 -0.10 -7.17 -9.06
C LEU A 59 1.42 -7.30 -8.88
N LEU A 60 1.89 -7.69 -7.69
CA LEU A 60 3.31 -7.98 -7.45
C LEU A 60 3.78 -9.15 -8.32
N GLN A 61 2.98 -10.21 -8.44
CA GLN A 61 3.25 -11.33 -9.36
C GLN A 61 3.28 -10.89 -10.82
N ASP A 62 2.43 -9.93 -11.20
CA ASP A 62 2.40 -9.34 -12.55
C ASP A 62 3.55 -8.34 -12.82
N GLY A 63 4.44 -8.12 -11.84
CA GLY A 63 5.65 -7.29 -12.00
C GLY A 63 5.57 -5.90 -11.35
N MET A 64 4.55 -5.62 -10.55
CA MET A 64 4.50 -4.42 -9.71
C MET A 64 5.70 -4.38 -8.77
N LYS A 65 6.28 -3.20 -8.60
CA LYS A 65 7.30 -2.93 -7.60
C LYS A 65 6.77 -1.90 -6.62
N LEU A 66 6.81 -2.25 -5.34
CA LEU A 66 6.50 -1.35 -4.23
C LEU A 66 7.77 -1.00 -3.48
N MET A 67 7.90 0.26 -3.13
CA MET A 67 8.97 0.77 -2.28
C MET A 67 8.36 1.53 -1.12
N LEU A 68 8.55 0.99 0.08
CA LEU A 68 8.20 1.64 1.33
C LEU A 68 9.44 2.31 1.90
N PHE A 69 9.35 3.58 2.29
CA PHE A 69 10.48 4.31 2.84
C PHE A 69 10.03 5.39 3.84
N GLY A 70 11.01 5.95 4.57
CA GLY A 70 10.80 6.91 5.65
C GLY A 70 11.53 6.49 6.92
N ALA A 71 11.80 7.44 7.81
CA ALA A 71 12.48 7.18 9.08
C ALA A 71 11.69 6.19 9.97
N ASP A 72 10.37 6.13 9.79
CA ASP A 72 9.51 5.30 10.63
C ASP A 72 9.27 3.87 10.14
N VAL A 73 9.83 3.48 8.99
CA VAL A 73 9.60 2.14 8.42
C VAL A 73 10.11 1.03 9.36
N ALA A 74 11.24 1.23 10.02
CA ALA A 74 11.75 0.26 11.00
C ALA A 74 10.79 0.04 12.18
N PHE A 75 10.05 1.09 12.57
CA PHE A 75 9.11 1.01 13.68
C PHE A 75 7.82 0.27 13.33
N LEU A 76 7.45 0.19 12.04
CA LEU A 76 6.35 -0.68 11.58
C LEU A 76 6.64 -2.14 11.87
N GLN A 77 7.88 -2.60 11.67
CA GLN A 77 8.26 -3.98 12.00
C GLN A 77 8.48 -4.16 13.50
N GLN A 78 9.15 -3.20 14.14
CA GLN A 78 9.46 -3.30 15.57
C GLN A 78 8.21 -3.46 16.43
N ARG A 79 7.14 -2.70 16.14
CA ARG A 79 5.91 -2.75 16.94
C ARG A 79 5.16 -4.09 16.83
N LEU A 80 5.41 -4.87 15.79
CA LEU A 80 4.78 -6.20 15.57
C LEU A 80 5.61 -7.33 16.17
N HIS A 81 6.94 -7.25 16.08
CA HIS A 81 7.82 -8.33 16.51
C HIS A 81 8.44 -8.13 17.89
N ASN A 82 8.52 -6.88 18.36
CA ASN A 82 8.93 -6.53 19.70
C ASN A 82 7.96 -5.49 20.30
N THR A 83 6.68 -5.86 20.35
CA THR A 83 5.57 -5.02 20.81
C THR A 83 5.78 -4.49 22.22
N LYS A 84 6.30 -5.33 23.14
CA LYS A 84 6.52 -4.95 24.54
C LYS A 84 7.54 -3.82 24.66
N ASP A 85 8.71 -3.97 24.03
CA ASP A 85 9.74 -2.93 24.10
C ASP A 85 9.31 -1.70 23.33
N TYR A 86 8.65 -1.86 22.19
CA TYR A 86 8.11 -0.73 21.43
C TYR A 86 7.15 0.11 22.30
N LEU A 87 6.20 -0.53 22.98
CA LEU A 87 5.26 0.15 23.88
C LEU A 87 5.96 0.81 25.07
N LYS A 88 6.99 0.18 25.64
CA LYS A 88 7.77 0.76 26.74
C LYS A 88 8.47 2.06 26.34
N HIS A 89 9.02 2.13 25.11
CA HIS A 89 9.81 3.28 24.66
C HIS A 89 8.97 4.37 24.01
N TYR A 90 7.91 4.01 23.26
CA TYR A 90 7.17 4.94 22.40
C TYR A 90 5.70 5.11 22.80
N GLY A 91 5.20 4.25 23.69
CA GLY A 91 3.81 4.25 24.13
C GLY A 91 2.81 3.84 23.03
N HIS A 92 1.53 4.04 23.33
CA HIS A 92 0.42 3.60 22.48
C HIS A 92 0.01 4.61 21.41
N LYS A 93 0.52 5.85 21.42
CA LYS A 93 -0.02 6.96 20.61
C LYS A 93 0.94 7.48 19.54
N ARG A 94 2.14 6.90 19.43
CA ARG A 94 3.11 7.30 18.41
C ARG A 94 2.49 7.10 17.02
N LYS A 95 2.44 8.17 16.24
CA LYS A 95 2.07 8.10 14.82
C LYS A 95 3.33 7.80 14.01
N LEU A 96 3.24 6.80 13.13
CA LEU A 96 4.33 6.44 12.22
C LEU A 96 4.08 7.10 10.87
N GLN A 97 5.07 7.83 10.35
CA GLN A 97 4.98 8.43 9.03
C GLN A 97 5.74 7.60 8.00
N VAL A 98 5.02 7.05 7.04
CA VAL A 98 5.60 6.15 6.02
C VAL A 98 5.15 6.54 4.62
N TYR A 99 6.07 6.37 3.68
CA TYR A 99 5.90 6.77 2.28
C TYR A 99 5.92 5.54 1.38
N LEU A 100 4.95 5.45 0.48
CA LEU A 100 4.80 4.34 -0.45
C LEU A 100 4.89 4.85 -1.89
N LEU A 101 5.76 4.22 -2.66
CA LEU A 101 5.89 4.39 -4.09
C LEU A 101 5.57 3.06 -4.78
N GLY A 102 4.82 3.13 -5.88
CA GLY A 102 4.52 1.99 -6.73
C GLY A 102 4.92 2.27 -8.16
N SER A 103 5.45 1.24 -8.82
CA SER A 103 5.73 1.28 -10.25
C SER A 103 5.37 -0.03 -10.92
N PHE A 104 5.01 0.04 -12.20
CA PHE A 104 4.58 -1.13 -12.97
C PHE A 104 5.20 -1.11 -14.38
N PRO A 105 5.73 -2.23 -14.90
CA PRO A 105 6.28 -2.26 -16.27
C PRO A 105 5.19 -2.03 -17.32
N ILE A 106 5.45 -1.16 -18.31
CA ILE A 106 4.46 -0.85 -19.36
C ILE A 106 4.61 -1.78 -20.56
N HIS A 107 5.85 -2.11 -20.94
CA HIS A 107 6.16 -2.74 -22.22
C HIS A 107 5.71 -4.21 -22.29
N SER A 108 5.86 -4.96 -21.20
CA SER A 108 5.51 -6.39 -21.12
C SER A 108 4.04 -6.65 -20.78
N SER A 109 3.22 -5.61 -20.66
CA SER A 109 1.94 -5.70 -19.96
C SER A 109 0.73 -5.60 -20.88
N THR A 110 -0.18 -6.56 -20.72
CA THR A 110 -1.46 -6.63 -21.45
C THR A 110 -2.43 -5.54 -20.98
N SER A 111 -3.42 -5.19 -21.80
CA SER A 111 -4.43 -4.18 -21.41
C SER A 111 -5.17 -4.53 -20.11
N PRO A 112 -5.64 -5.78 -19.90
CA PRO A 112 -6.36 -6.13 -18.67
C PRO A 112 -5.53 -5.95 -17.40
N ILE A 113 -4.23 -6.27 -17.44
CA ILE A 113 -3.33 -6.07 -16.30
C ILE A 113 -3.16 -4.58 -16.01
N LEU A 114 -3.00 -3.77 -17.05
CA LEU A 114 -2.86 -2.32 -16.89
C LEU A 114 -4.14 -1.64 -16.40
N ASP A 115 -5.32 -2.15 -16.76
CA ASP A 115 -6.58 -1.70 -16.20
C ASP A 115 -6.63 -1.99 -14.69
N LYS A 116 -6.21 -3.20 -14.25
CA LYS A 116 -6.07 -3.50 -12.81
C LYS A 116 -5.11 -2.53 -12.11
N VAL A 117 -3.97 -2.21 -12.72
CA VAL A 117 -2.98 -1.26 -12.15
C VAL A 117 -3.58 0.13 -11.97
N ILE A 118 -4.39 0.59 -12.91
CA ILE A 118 -5.03 1.91 -12.86
C ILE A 118 -6.17 1.95 -11.84
N GLU A 119 -6.92 0.85 -11.72
CA GLU A 119 -8.07 0.73 -10.84
C GLU A 119 -7.67 0.33 -9.41
N PHE A 120 -6.43 -0.13 -9.19
CA PHE A 120 -5.92 -0.46 -7.88
C PHE A 120 -5.92 0.77 -6.96
N SER A 121 -6.60 0.63 -5.82
CA SER A 121 -6.66 1.64 -4.77
C SER A 121 -6.09 1.09 -3.47
N ILE A 122 -5.29 1.91 -2.79
CA ILE A 122 -4.67 1.54 -1.52
C ILE A 122 -5.72 1.36 -0.39
N ASN A 123 -6.84 2.08 -0.48
CA ASN A 123 -7.91 2.12 0.51
C ASN A 123 -9.21 1.43 0.05
N GLY A 124 -9.17 0.69 -1.06
CA GLY A 124 -10.34 0.00 -1.62
C GLY A 124 -11.28 0.87 -2.47
N GLU A 125 -11.12 2.20 -2.48
CA GLU A 125 -12.01 3.12 -3.21
C GLU A 125 -11.23 3.97 -4.24
N PRO A 126 -11.08 3.51 -5.50
CA PRO A 126 -10.37 4.28 -6.51
C PRO A 126 -11.16 5.52 -6.93
N SER A 127 -10.49 6.68 -6.99
CA SER A 127 -11.10 7.89 -7.52
C SER A 127 -11.38 7.77 -9.02
N LYS A 128 -12.63 8.01 -9.44
CA LYS A 128 -13.02 8.00 -10.86
C LYS A 128 -12.21 9.00 -11.70
N SER A 129 -11.91 10.18 -11.15
CA SER A 129 -11.08 11.18 -11.85
C SER A 129 -9.65 10.69 -12.03
N ARG A 130 -9.12 9.95 -11.05
CA ARG A 130 -7.81 9.31 -11.14
C ARG A 130 -7.78 8.24 -12.21
N VAL A 131 -8.74 7.31 -12.20
CA VAL A 131 -8.85 6.25 -13.20
C VAL A 131 -8.85 6.82 -14.62
N PHE A 132 -9.68 7.85 -14.88
CA PHE A 132 -9.72 8.52 -16.17
C PHE A 132 -8.38 9.18 -16.56
N THR A 133 -7.77 9.90 -15.62
CA THR A 133 -6.49 10.60 -15.83
C THR A 133 -5.37 9.60 -16.12
N ASP A 134 -5.29 8.52 -15.36
CA ASP A 134 -4.25 7.51 -15.48
C ASP A 134 -4.40 6.68 -16.76
N LYS A 135 -5.64 6.32 -17.16
CA LYS A 135 -5.92 5.72 -18.49
C LYS A 135 -5.43 6.63 -19.61
N THR A 136 -5.72 7.93 -19.53
CA THR A 136 -5.30 8.92 -20.54
C THR A 136 -3.78 9.05 -20.61
N GLN A 137 -3.11 9.16 -19.46
CA GLN A 137 -1.66 9.29 -19.39
C GLN A 137 -0.95 8.03 -19.87
N LEU A 138 -1.41 6.84 -19.47
CA LEU A 138 -0.85 5.57 -19.92
C LEU A 138 -0.97 5.41 -21.44
N LYS A 139 -2.13 5.75 -22.03
CA LYS A 139 -2.32 5.71 -23.49
C LYS A 139 -1.30 6.61 -24.21
N ARG A 140 -1.09 7.83 -23.72
CA ARG A 140 -0.08 8.76 -24.27
C ARG A 140 1.35 8.24 -24.10
N MET A 141 1.66 7.60 -22.98
CA MET A 141 2.97 6.96 -22.77
C MET A 141 3.21 5.83 -23.75
N LYS A 142 2.22 4.94 -23.95
CA LYS A 142 2.32 3.83 -24.93
C LYS A 142 2.51 4.33 -26.36
N GLN A 143 1.76 5.35 -26.77
CA GLN A 143 1.95 5.97 -28.09
C GLN A 143 3.37 6.52 -28.29
N ARG A 144 3.93 7.16 -27.26
CA ARG A 144 5.32 7.66 -27.32
C ARG A 144 6.36 6.54 -27.34
N LEU A 145 6.15 5.47 -26.58
CA LEU A 145 7.01 4.28 -26.59
C LEU A 145 7.06 3.62 -27.97
N TRP A 146 5.97 3.67 -28.74
CA TRP A 146 5.96 3.15 -30.11
C TRP A 146 6.64 4.08 -31.13
N MET A 147 6.67 5.39 -30.88
CA MET A 147 7.20 6.40 -31.81
C MET A 147 8.67 6.75 -31.56
N HIS A 148 9.12 6.64 -30.32
CA HIS A 148 10.48 6.91 -29.89
C HIS A 148 10.95 5.67 -29.16
N ASP A 149 12.15 5.16 -29.49
CA ASP A 149 12.80 3.99 -28.88
C ASP A 149 13.14 4.25 -27.39
N TRP A 150 12.10 4.49 -26.60
CA TRP A 150 12.15 4.67 -25.18
C TRP A 150 12.37 3.30 -24.57
N GLY A 151 13.47 3.18 -23.81
CA GLY A 151 13.99 1.92 -23.31
C GLY A 151 12.92 0.95 -22.80
N VAL A 152 13.17 -0.33 -23.06
CA VAL A 152 12.30 -1.48 -22.75
C VAL A 152 11.86 -1.51 -21.28
N ASP A 153 12.64 -0.89 -20.40
CA ASP A 153 12.42 -0.82 -18.95
C ASP A 153 11.47 0.30 -18.49
N LYS A 154 10.67 0.87 -19.41
CA LYS A 154 9.78 1.97 -19.04
C LYS A 154 8.68 1.51 -18.07
N THR A 155 8.66 2.15 -16.91
CA THR A 155 7.66 1.92 -15.86
C THR A 155 6.60 3.03 -15.81
N PHE A 156 5.42 2.65 -15.32
CA PHE A 156 4.32 3.51 -14.95
C PHE A 156 4.35 3.74 -13.44
N LEU A 157 4.55 4.99 -13.01
CA LEU A 157 4.41 5.34 -11.60
C LEU A 157 2.93 5.35 -11.22
N MET A 158 2.58 4.57 -10.20
CA MET A 158 1.22 4.37 -9.75
C MET A 158 0.79 5.50 -8.81
N ALA A 159 -0.47 5.93 -8.92
CA ALA A 159 -1.07 6.90 -7.99
C ALA A 159 -2.02 6.25 -6.97
N PHE A 160 -2.16 4.92 -7.00
CA PHE A 160 -2.93 4.12 -6.04
C PHE A 160 -4.37 4.61 -5.80
N GLY A 161 -5.07 4.99 -6.87
CA GLY A 161 -6.45 5.47 -6.78
C GLY A 161 -6.62 6.87 -6.14
N ALA A 162 -5.55 7.54 -5.73
CA ALA A 162 -5.60 8.85 -5.08
C ALA A 162 -6.28 9.89 -6.00
N PRO A 163 -7.11 10.81 -5.48
CA PRO A 163 -7.84 11.77 -6.31
C PRO A 163 -6.95 12.55 -7.27
N ALA A 164 -7.45 12.83 -8.48
CA ALA A 164 -6.86 13.79 -9.39
C ALA A 164 -7.69 15.07 -9.38
N SER A 165 -7.03 16.23 -9.27
CA SER A 165 -7.70 17.50 -9.56
C SER A 165 -7.91 17.64 -11.07
N LEU A 166 -9.16 17.58 -11.51
CA LEU A 166 -9.51 17.79 -12.93
C LEU A 166 -9.40 19.28 -13.34
N PHE A 167 -9.37 20.19 -12.36
CA PHE A 167 -9.53 21.63 -12.58
C PHE A 167 -8.31 22.47 -12.20
N LYS A 168 -7.41 21.95 -11.34
CA LYS A 168 -6.08 22.53 -11.16
C LYS A 168 -5.14 21.69 -11.98
N GLY A 169 -4.51 22.27 -12.98
CA GLY A 169 -3.39 21.64 -13.66
C GLY A 169 -2.33 21.30 -12.61
N GLU A 170 -2.32 20.06 -12.11
CA GLU A 170 -1.29 19.55 -11.22
C GLU A 170 -0.01 19.49 -12.04
N THR A 171 0.69 20.64 -12.07
CA THR A 171 1.93 20.81 -12.83
C THR A 171 3.05 19.96 -12.25
N LYS A 172 2.89 19.44 -11.03
CA LYS A 172 3.91 18.75 -10.24
C LYS A 172 3.25 17.62 -9.44
N GLY A 173 3.89 16.45 -9.38
CA GLY A 173 3.48 15.40 -8.46
C GLY A 173 3.69 15.77 -6.99
N PHE A 174 2.99 15.09 -6.10
CA PHE A 174 2.93 15.40 -4.67
C PHE A 174 2.68 14.15 -3.83
N TRP A 175 2.83 14.26 -2.51
CA TRP A 175 2.53 13.18 -1.55
C TRP A 175 1.10 13.32 -1.04
N TYR A 176 0.26 12.33 -1.35
CA TYR A 176 -1.11 12.26 -0.88
C TYR A 176 -1.19 11.46 0.41
N LYS A 177 -1.78 12.05 1.46
CA LYS A 177 -2.09 11.34 2.69
C LYS A 177 -3.30 10.43 2.46
N VAL A 178 -3.11 9.13 2.67
CA VAL A 178 -4.15 8.12 2.50
C VAL A 178 -5.16 8.24 3.65
N PRO A 179 -6.46 8.48 3.37
CA PRO A 179 -7.50 8.39 4.38
C PRO A 179 -7.85 6.92 4.64
N GLY A 180 -8.27 6.60 5.86
CA GLY A 180 -8.82 5.27 6.18
C GLY A 180 -7.80 4.12 6.10
N VAL A 181 -6.53 4.39 6.38
CA VAL A 181 -5.51 3.34 6.53
C VAL A 181 -5.95 2.35 7.61
N PRO A 182 -5.83 1.02 7.41
CA PRO A 182 -6.29 0.02 8.39
C PRO A 182 -5.72 0.23 9.79
N ASP A 183 -4.43 0.56 9.89
CA ASP A 183 -3.87 1.04 11.14
C ASP A 183 -4.03 2.56 11.29
N GLY A 184 -4.91 2.95 12.22
CA GLY A 184 -5.11 4.35 12.57
C GLY A 184 -3.87 5.05 13.12
N GLN A 185 -2.81 4.34 13.51
CA GLN A 185 -1.55 4.92 13.99
C GLN A 185 -0.52 5.18 12.89
N THR A 186 -0.82 4.82 11.64
CA THR A 186 0.08 5.06 10.52
C THR A 186 -0.42 6.21 9.64
N ASP A 187 0.40 7.24 9.48
CA ASP A 187 0.25 8.27 8.44
C ASP A 187 0.91 7.78 7.16
N LEU A 188 0.18 6.96 6.39
CA LEU A 188 0.62 6.49 5.08
C LEU A 188 0.46 7.59 4.04
N ARG A 189 1.54 7.85 3.29
CA ARG A 189 1.53 8.77 2.15
C ARG A 189 1.94 8.05 0.88
N VAL A 190 1.14 8.21 -0.17
CA VAL A 190 1.44 7.67 -1.50
C VAL A 190 1.88 8.78 -2.44
N TYR A 191 2.82 8.49 -3.34
CA TYR A 191 3.21 9.45 -4.35
C TYR A 191 2.14 9.54 -5.44
N VAL A 192 1.70 10.74 -5.75
CA VAL A 192 0.78 11.03 -6.84
C VAL A 192 1.58 11.72 -7.95
N PRO A 193 1.98 10.99 -9.00
CA PRO A 193 2.82 11.54 -10.06
C PRO A 193 2.00 12.42 -11.01
N CYS A 194 2.61 13.50 -11.49
CA CYS A 194 2.10 14.15 -12.69
C CYS A 194 2.56 13.39 -13.95
N TYR A 195 2.03 13.76 -15.12
CA TYR A 195 2.44 13.12 -16.38
C TYR A 195 3.96 13.19 -16.57
N GLN A 196 4.57 14.34 -16.27
CA GLN A 196 6.00 14.54 -16.45
C GLN A 196 6.86 13.65 -15.53
N ASP A 197 6.40 13.43 -14.30
CA ASP A 197 7.05 12.53 -13.35
C ASP A 197 7.07 11.10 -13.90
N ARG A 198 5.98 10.63 -14.54
CA ARG A 198 5.92 9.32 -15.22
C ARG A 198 6.85 9.24 -16.43
N ILE A 199 6.89 10.30 -17.24
CA ILE A 199 7.76 10.36 -18.43
C ILE A 199 9.24 10.32 -18.04
N TRP A 200 9.62 10.96 -16.94
CA TRP A 200 11.02 11.01 -16.51
C TRP A 200 11.38 9.99 -15.43
N GLY A 201 10.41 9.24 -14.89
CA GLY A 201 10.65 8.35 -13.75
C GLY A 201 11.09 9.12 -12.49
N ARG A 202 10.67 10.37 -12.34
CA ARG A 202 11.08 11.24 -11.24
C ARG A 202 10.08 11.18 -10.10
N VAL A 203 10.61 11.11 -8.89
CA VAL A 203 9.84 11.19 -7.65
C VAL A 203 10.42 12.29 -6.81
N ARG A 204 9.56 13.13 -6.25
CA ARG A 204 9.98 14.17 -5.31
C ARG A 204 10.03 13.56 -3.93
N VAL A 205 11.22 13.46 -3.35
CA VAL A 205 11.38 12.98 -1.98
C VAL A 205 10.80 14.05 -1.03
N PRO A 206 10.06 13.64 0.03
CA PRO A 206 9.49 14.55 1.02
C PRO A 206 10.55 15.33 1.82
#